data_AF-A0A5Q0GDA5-F1
#
_entry.id   AF-A0A5Q0GDA5-F1
#
_cell.length_a   1.000
_cell.length_b   1.000
_cell.length_c   1.000
_cell.angle_alpha   90.00
_cell.angle_beta   90.00
_cell.angle_gamma   90.00
#
_symmetry.space_group_name_H-M   'P 1'
#
loop_
_entity.id
_entity.type
_entity.pdbx_description
1 polymer ?
#
loop_
_entity_poly.entity_id
_entity_poly.type
_entity_poly.pdbx_seq_one_letter_code
_entity_poly.pdbx_strand_id
1 'polypeptide(L)'
;MGITLNLKQVSPYVLEKIKKYPDLSGLFLDAKYLEDSSFWQNFSIIERDDIEWFHEAINFVQEGIDKFKKDKTEEFEKIKDDITLIINEGKGEYLDLDKMWQPLIFLLTGYDFYDQPLYLSKLVVSQNPEDNLPLIRAVIGSNGIEHYERDYPLLYFNDDEVRKIADALSNFSIETIRKRLQFRSLEEDSYHHLYEYAYNPLVRYYQDAAEKGNAMFLHFS
;
A
#
# COMPACT_ATOMS: atom_id res chain seq x y z
N MET A 1 14.26 -14.41 -0.42
CA MET A 1 13.70 -13.04 -0.45
C MET A 1 12.43 -13.04 0.38
N GLY A 2 12.14 -11.96 1.08
CA GLY A 2 10.94 -11.85 1.94
C GLY A 2 9.96 -10.86 1.33
N ILE A 3 8.69 -10.92 1.76
CA ILE A 3 7.61 -10.08 1.23
C ILE A 3 7.78 -8.65 1.72
N THR A 4 7.64 -7.67 0.83
CA THR A 4 7.64 -6.23 1.12
C THR A 4 6.26 -5.61 0.96
N LEU A 5 6.04 -4.41 1.48
CA LEU A 5 4.77 -3.68 1.33
C LEU A 5 5.01 -2.24 0.87
N ASN A 6 4.37 -1.89 -0.24
CA ASN A 6 4.28 -0.52 -0.74
C ASN A 6 2.85 0.03 -0.60
N LEU A 7 2.71 1.24 -0.06
CA LEU A 7 1.43 1.96 0.01
C LEU A 7 1.41 3.05 -1.05
N LYS A 8 0.35 3.09 -1.87
CA LYS A 8 0.22 4.05 -2.97
C LYS A 8 -1.13 4.74 -2.90
N GLN A 9 -1.11 6.07 -2.81
CA GLN A 9 -2.34 6.85 -2.86
C GLN A 9 -2.95 6.81 -4.26
N VAL A 10 -4.28 6.84 -4.32
CA VAL A 10 -5.03 6.83 -5.57
C VAL A 10 -6.32 7.61 -5.40
N SER A 11 -6.76 8.33 -6.43
CA SER A 11 -8.06 9.00 -6.36
C SER A 11 -9.20 7.98 -6.29
N PRO A 12 -10.34 8.30 -5.63
CA PRO A 12 -11.50 7.42 -5.62
C PRO A 12 -11.98 7.07 -7.04
N TYR A 13 -11.82 7.99 -7.99
CA TYR A 13 -12.16 7.76 -9.39
C TYR A 13 -11.29 6.64 -10.01
N VAL A 14 -9.97 6.73 -9.88
CA VAL A 14 -9.05 5.72 -10.43
C VAL A 14 -9.19 4.38 -9.70
N LEU A 15 -9.42 4.39 -8.38
CA LEU A 15 -9.74 3.16 -7.64
C LEU A 15 -10.92 2.42 -8.26
N GLU A 16 -12.04 3.10 -8.51
CA GLU A 16 -13.23 2.46 -9.11
C GLU A 16 -12.97 1.97 -10.54
N LYS A 17 -12.11 2.65 -11.32
CA LYS A 17 -11.69 2.14 -12.63
C LYS A 17 -10.86 0.87 -12.52
N ILE A 18 -9.88 0.82 -11.64
CA ILE A 18 -9.04 -0.38 -11.46
C ILE A 18 -9.86 -1.54 -10.89
N LYS A 19 -10.82 -1.30 -9.99
CA LYS A 19 -11.77 -2.32 -9.53
C LYS A 19 -12.59 -2.92 -10.68
N LYS A 20 -12.99 -2.09 -11.64
CA LYS A 20 -13.76 -2.51 -12.82
C LYS A 20 -12.89 -3.17 -13.90
N TYR A 21 -11.63 -2.75 -14.02
CA TYR A 21 -10.67 -3.24 -14.99
C TYR A 21 -9.35 -3.63 -14.28
N PRO A 22 -9.30 -4.78 -13.59
CA PRO A 22 -8.17 -5.16 -12.74
C PRO A 22 -6.82 -5.25 -13.46
N ASP A 23 -6.80 -5.52 -14.77
CA ASP A 23 -5.57 -5.57 -15.57
C ASP A 23 -4.83 -4.23 -15.61
N LEU A 24 -5.51 -3.13 -15.30
CA LEU A 24 -4.91 -1.79 -15.23
C LEU A 24 -4.10 -1.59 -13.94
N SER A 25 -4.18 -2.51 -12.97
CA SER A 25 -3.39 -2.43 -11.74
C SER A 25 -1.88 -2.48 -12.02
N GLY A 26 -1.44 -3.32 -12.96
CA GLY A 26 -0.04 -3.40 -13.39
C GLY A 26 0.44 -2.07 -13.94
N LEU A 27 -0.34 -1.46 -14.85
CA LEU A 27 -0.03 -0.14 -15.40
C LEU A 27 0.11 0.92 -14.31
N PHE A 28 -0.80 0.94 -13.34
CA PHE A 28 -0.76 1.89 -12.22
C PHE A 28 0.46 1.67 -11.32
N LEU A 29 0.80 0.43 -11.00
CA LEU A 29 1.91 0.09 -10.12
C LEU A 29 3.26 0.37 -10.79
N ASP A 30 3.40 -0.04 -12.05
CA ASP A 30 4.66 0.03 -12.81
C ASP A 30 4.90 1.42 -13.43
N ALA A 31 3.87 2.28 -13.50
CA ALA A 31 4.04 3.69 -13.90
C ALA A 31 5.08 4.45 -13.07
N LYS A 32 5.40 3.98 -11.86
CA LYS A 32 6.47 4.55 -11.04
C LYS A 32 7.86 4.43 -11.69
N TYR A 33 8.05 3.53 -12.65
CA TYR A 33 9.33 3.34 -13.36
C TYR A 33 9.48 4.23 -14.60
N LEU A 34 8.44 4.98 -14.99
CA LEU A 34 8.55 5.93 -16.11
C LEU A 34 9.53 7.06 -15.75
N GLU A 35 10.31 7.53 -16.72
CA GLU A 35 11.43 8.46 -16.50
C GLU A 35 11.05 9.78 -15.78
N ASP A 36 9.80 10.22 -15.93
CA ASP A 36 9.27 11.44 -15.31
C ASP A 36 8.61 11.23 -13.92
N SER A 37 8.72 10.02 -13.37
CA SER A 37 8.22 9.65 -12.04
C SER A 37 9.10 10.18 -10.90
N SER A 38 8.49 10.40 -9.73
CA SER A 38 9.20 10.78 -8.49
C SER A 38 10.18 9.71 -8.00
N PHE A 39 10.00 8.46 -8.40
CA PHE A 39 10.90 7.34 -8.11
C PHE A 39 12.36 7.71 -8.41
N TRP A 40 12.61 8.32 -9.56
CA TRP A 40 13.97 8.64 -10.04
C TRP A 40 14.67 9.74 -9.26
N GLN A 41 13.93 10.55 -8.48
CA GLN A 41 14.55 11.58 -7.64
C GLN A 41 15.31 10.97 -6.45
N ASN A 42 14.87 9.80 -6.01
CA ASN A 42 15.44 9.10 -4.85
C ASN A 42 16.23 7.84 -5.25
N PHE A 43 16.22 7.48 -6.53
CA PHE A 43 16.89 6.29 -7.03
C PHE A 43 18.35 6.58 -7.38
N SER A 44 19.28 5.89 -6.71
CA SER A 44 20.70 5.91 -7.06
C SER A 44 21.09 4.59 -7.73
N ILE A 45 21.57 4.66 -8.98
CA ILE A 45 22.13 3.50 -9.70
C ILE A 45 23.49 3.17 -9.07
N ILE A 46 23.64 1.97 -8.49
CA ILE A 46 24.87 1.57 -7.80
C ILE A 46 25.61 0.50 -8.60
N GLU A 47 24.91 -0.39 -9.31
CA GLU A 47 25.53 -1.52 -10.01
C GLU A 47 25.13 -1.63 -11.49
N ARG A 48 25.80 -2.52 -12.23
CA ARG A 48 25.55 -2.72 -13.67
C ARG A 48 24.28 -3.52 -13.94
N ASP A 49 23.96 -4.46 -13.06
CA ASP A 49 22.77 -5.32 -13.16
C ASP A 49 21.47 -4.52 -12.98
N ASP A 50 21.56 -3.44 -12.21
CA ASP A 50 20.51 -2.44 -12.06
C ASP A 50 20.10 -1.87 -13.45
N ILE A 51 21.05 -1.61 -14.35
CA ILE A 51 20.83 -1.01 -15.68
C ILE A 51 19.99 -1.90 -16.60
N GLU A 52 20.23 -3.21 -16.61
CA GLU A 52 19.51 -4.16 -17.46
C GLU A 52 18.06 -4.30 -16.99
N TRP A 53 17.86 -4.47 -15.68
CA TRP A 53 16.53 -4.47 -15.08
C TRP A 53 15.78 -3.15 -15.31
N PHE A 54 16.46 -1.99 -15.31
CA PHE A 54 15.81 -0.70 -15.63
C PHE A 54 15.32 -0.61 -17.06
N HIS A 55 16.13 -1.07 -18.02
CA HIS A 55 15.72 -1.06 -19.42
C HIS A 55 14.46 -1.92 -19.63
N GLU A 56 14.30 -3.00 -18.89
CA GLU A 56 13.07 -3.80 -18.88
C GLU A 56 11.92 -3.05 -18.18
N ALA A 57 12.17 -2.48 -17.00
CA ALA A 57 11.13 -1.84 -16.19
C ALA A 57 10.45 -0.63 -16.86
N ILE A 58 11.20 0.15 -17.65
CA ILE A 58 10.65 1.29 -18.39
C ILE A 58 9.66 0.84 -19.48
N ASN A 59 9.82 -0.38 -20.01
CA ASN A 59 8.95 -0.90 -21.06
C ASN A 59 7.64 -1.52 -20.55
N PHE A 60 7.56 -1.90 -19.25
CA PHE A 60 6.38 -2.59 -18.69
C PHE A 60 5.06 -1.86 -18.92
N VAL A 61 5.05 -0.53 -18.79
CA VAL A 61 3.83 0.26 -19.02
C VAL A 61 3.38 0.16 -20.48
N GLN A 62 4.30 0.33 -21.43
CA GLN A 62 3.96 0.30 -22.86
C GLN A 62 3.56 -1.13 -23.28
N GLU A 63 4.28 -2.14 -22.83
CA GLU A 63 3.94 -3.55 -23.06
C GLU A 63 2.58 -3.91 -22.48
N GLY A 64 2.27 -3.44 -21.27
CA GLY A 64 0.97 -3.63 -20.63
C GLY A 64 -0.17 -2.97 -21.40
N ILE A 65 0.04 -1.75 -21.94
CA ILE A 65 -0.94 -1.06 -22.79
C ILE A 65 -1.17 -1.86 -24.08
N ASP A 66 -0.10 -2.30 -24.74
CA ASP A 66 -0.18 -3.03 -26.00
C ASP A 66 -0.86 -4.39 -25.82
N LYS A 67 -0.54 -5.10 -24.73
CA LYS A 67 -1.21 -6.34 -24.32
C LYS A 67 -2.68 -6.11 -24.04
N PHE A 68 -3.04 -5.10 -23.23
CA PHE A 68 -4.43 -4.80 -22.90
C PHE A 68 -5.26 -4.41 -24.13
N LYS A 69 -4.68 -3.62 -25.04
CA LYS A 69 -5.31 -3.25 -26.32
C LYS A 69 -5.56 -4.47 -27.23
N LYS A 70 -4.61 -5.40 -27.26
CA LYS A 70 -4.69 -6.62 -28.07
C LYS A 70 -5.66 -7.64 -27.51
N ASP A 71 -5.58 -7.91 -26.21
CA ASP A 71 -6.31 -9.01 -25.56
C ASP A 71 -7.75 -8.58 -25.19
N LYS A 72 -7.98 -7.28 -24.97
CA LYS A 72 -9.25 -6.72 -24.49
C LYS A 72 -9.66 -5.44 -25.23
N THR A 73 -9.66 -5.49 -26.56
CA THR A 73 -9.90 -4.32 -27.43
C THR A 73 -11.19 -3.54 -27.09
N GLU A 74 -12.30 -4.22 -26.80
CA GLU A 74 -13.55 -3.53 -26.44
C GLU A 74 -13.50 -2.81 -25.09
N GLU A 75 -12.76 -3.34 -24.12
CA GLU A 75 -12.56 -2.69 -22.82
C GLU A 75 -11.59 -1.53 -22.96
N PHE A 76 -10.52 -1.70 -23.74
CA PHE A 76 -9.56 -0.66 -24.08
C PHE A 76 -10.26 0.57 -24.66
N GLU A 77 -11.12 0.41 -25.65
CA GLU A 77 -11.83 1.55 -26.26
C GLU A 77 -12.74 2.30 -25.28
N LYS A 78 -13.24 1.63 -24.22
CA LYS A 78 -14.08 2.25 -23.19
C LYS A 78 -13.28 3.03 -22.15
N ILE A 79 -11.99 2.71 -21.96
CA ILE A 79 -11.17 3.24 -20.87
C ILE A 79 -9.92 3.99 -21.35
N LYS A 80 -9.64 4.02 -22.66
CA LYS A 80 -8.42 4.61 -23.24
C LYS A 80 -8.15 6.05 -22.79
N ASP A 81 -9.20 6.85 -22.60
CA ASP A 81 -9.07 8.25 -22.17
C ASP A 81 -8.67 8.35 -20.69
N ASP A 82 -9.02 7.35 -19.88
CA ASP A 82 -8.65 7.26 -18.47
C ASP A 82 -7.25 6.66 -18.26
N ILE A 83 -6.69 5.91 -19.24
CA ILE A 83 -5.37 5.27 -19.11
C ILE A 83 -4.28 6.31 -18.79
N THR A 84 -4.33 7.48 -19.42
CA THR A 84 -3.36 8.56 -19.14
C THR A 84 -3.47 9.04 -17.69
N LEU A 85 -4.69 9.16 -17.15
CA LEU A 85 -4.89 9.53 -15.75
C LEU A 85 -4.37 8.44 -14.80
N ILE A 86 -4.66 7.17 -15.08
CA ILE A 86 -4.18 6.03 -14.30
C ILE A 86 -2.65 6.01 -14.22
N ILE A 87 -1.99 6.21 -15.36
CA ILE A 87 -0.52 6.28 -15.43
C ILE A 87 0.00 7.47 -14.65
N ASN A 88 -0.61 8.65 -14.79
CA ASN A 88 -0.15 9.85 -14.09
C ASN A 88 -0.28 9.74 -12.57
N GLU A 89 -1.39 9.20 -12.05
CA GLU A 89 -1.50 8.91 -10.62
C GLU A 89 -0.52 7.80 -10.19
N GLY A 90 -0.27 6.82 -11.06
CA GLY A 90 0.73 5.78 -10.87
C GLY A 90 2.18 6.27 -10.83
N LYS A 91 2.48 7.50 -11.27
CA LYS A 91 3.81 8.11 -11.09
C LYS A 91 4.01 8.78 -9.73
N GLY A 92 2.94 8.86 -8.93
CA GLY A 92 2.96 9.47 -7.61
C GLY A 92 3.93 8.77 -6.65
N GLU A 93 4.33 9.50 -5.61
CA GLU A 93 5.11 8.94 -4.51
C GLU A 93 4.39 7.75 -3.87
N TYR A 94 5.20 6.85 -3.31
CA TYR A 94 4.73 5.70 -2.54
C TYR A 94 5.48 5.62 -1.22
N LEU A 95 4.86 5.02 -0.21
CA LEU A 95 5.52 4.69 1.04
C LEU A 95 5.97 3.23 0.99
N ASP A 96 7.27 3.00 1.00
CA ASP A 96 7.88 1.69 1.13
C ASP A 96 8.07 1.36 2.62
N LEU A 97 7.45 0.29 3.08
CA LEU A 97 7.63 -0.22 4.44
C LEU A 97 8.61 -1.40 4.49
N ASP A 98 9.20 -1.80 3.37
CA ASP A 98 10.02 -3.01 3.20
C ASP A 98 9.39 -4.17 3.98
N LYS A 99 10.09 -4.81 4.92
CA LYS A 99 9.59 -5.90 5.77
C LYS A 99 9.05 -5.42 7.11
N MET A 100 9.03 -4.11 7.36
CA MET A 100 8.52 -3.52 8.61
C MET A 100 6.99 -3.59 8.70
N TRP A 101 6.28 -3.93 7.62
CA TRP A 101 4.84 -4.14 7.66
C TRP A 101 4.43 -5.23 8.66
N GLN A 102 5.21 -6.31 8.77
CA GLN A 102 4.86 -7.44 9.61
C GLN A 102 4.84 -7.07 11.10
N PRO A 103 5.92 -6.50 11.68
CA PRO A 103 5.85 -6.03 13.06
C PRO A 103 4.89 -4.85 13.26
N LEU A 104 4.62 -4.03 12.23
CA LEU A 104 3.58 -3.00 12.29
C LEU A 104 2.18 -3.58 12.45
N ILE A 105 1.87 -4.76 11.89
CA ILE A 105 0.58 -5.42 12.15
C ILE A 105 0.39 -5.62 13.64
N PHE A 106 1.38 -6.18 14.33
CA PHE A 106 1.31 -6.38 15.77
C PHE A 106 1.15 -5.06 16.51
N LEU A 107 1.98 -4.06 16.21
CA LEU A 107 1.90 -2.76 16.89
C LEU A 107 0.52 -2.11 16.75
N LEU A 108 -0.08 -2.18 15.57
CA LEU A 108 -1.34 -1.51 15.27
C LEU A 108 -2.57 -2.31 15.68
N THR A 109 -2.46 -3.65 15.74
CA THR A 109 -3.63 -4.52 15.96
C THR A 109 -3.59 -5.35 17.22
N GLY A 110 -2.42 -5.62 17.79
CA GLY A 110 -2.19 -6.57 18.89
C GLY A 110 -2.16 -8.04 18.46
N TYR A 111 -2.27 -8.31 17.16
CA TYR A 111 -2.22 -9.63 16.56
C TYR A 111 -0.99 -9.80 15.67
N ASP A 112 -0.48 -11.03 15.59
CA ASP A 112 0.51 -11.40 14.58
C ASP A 112 -0.16 -11.64 13.22
N PHE A 113 0.61 -11.56 12.13
CA PHE A 113 0.09 -11.76 10.78
C PHE A 113 -0.60 -13.12 10.58
N TYR A 114 -0.23 -14.15 11.33
CA TYR A 114 -0.81 -15.49 11.21
C TYR A 114 -2.02 -15.73 12.12
N ASP A 115 -2.39 -14.75 12.94
CA ASP A 115 -3.50 -14.87 13.89
C ASP A 115 -4.83 -14.82 13.16
N GLN A 116 -5.63 -15.88 13.31
CA GLN A 116 -6.99 -15.95 12.75
C GLN A 116 -7.87 -14.72 13.10
N PRO A 117 -7.90 -14.22 14.35
CA PRO A 117 -8.69 -13.04 14.72
C PRO A 117 -8.45 -11.79 13.86
N LEU A 118 -7.23 -11.59 13.35
CA LEU A 118 -6.88 -10.46 12.48
C LEU A 118 -7.76 -10.39 11.22
N TYR A 119 -8.20 -11.54 10.72
CA TYR A 119 -8.95 -11.68 9.47
C TYR A 119 -10.46 -11.77 9.65
N LEU A 120 -10.94 -11.95 10.89
CA LEU A 120 -12.37 -12.13 11.18
C LEU A 120 -13.14 -10.80 11.15
N SER A 121 -12.52 -9.70 11.58
CA SER A 121 -13.16 -8.37 11.58
C SER A 121 -12.85 -7.62 10.29
N LYS A 122 -13.86 -7.14 9.58
CA LYS A 122 -13.68 -6.25 8.40
C LYS A 122 -13.52 -4.78 8.76
N LEU A 123 -13.59 -4.43 10.05
CA LEU A 123 -13.46 -3.04 10.49
C LEU A 123 -12.01 -2.59 10.39
N VAL A 124 -11.78 -1.44 9.74
CA VAL A 124 -10.45 -0.82 9.64
C VAL A 124 -9.97 -0.21 10.95
N VAL A 125 -10.90 0.17 11.82
CA VAL A 125 -10.62 0.64 13.18
C VAL A 125 -11.63 -0.01 14.13
N SER A 126 -11.13 -0.61 15.20
CA SER A 126 -11.96 -1.22 16.26
C SER A 126 -11.17 -1.29 17.57
N GLN A 127 -11.63 -2.10 18.51
CA GLN A 127 -10.92 -2.36 19.76
C GLN A 127 -10.47 -3.83 19.77
N ASN A 128 -9.21 -4.08 20.13
CA ASN A 128 -8.73 -5.44 20.32
C ASN A 128 -9.30 -5.99 21.64
N PRO A 129 -10.00 -7.15 21.64
CA PRO A 129 -10.61 -7.71 22.83
C PRO A 129 -9.60 -8.29 23.85
N GLU A 130 -8.36 -8.57 23.46
CA GLU A 130 -7.32 -9.13 24.33
C GLU A 130 -6.67 -8.06 25.22
N ASP A 131 -6.26 -6.94 24.62
CA ASP A 131 -5.54 -5.86 25.33
C ASP A 131 -6.39 -4.61 25.59
N ASN A 132 -7.62 -4.56 25.06
CA ASN A 132 -8.56 -3.44 25.17
C ASN A 132 -8.04 -2.12 24.55
N LEU A 133 -6.99 -2.19 23.72
CA LEU A 133 -6.40 -1.04 23.00
C LEU A 133 -6.97 -0.92 21.58
N PRO A 134 -6.82 0.24 20.91
CA PRO A 134 -7.27 0.41 19.54
C PRO A 134 -6.61 -0.60 18.58
N LEU A 135 -7.41 -1.20 17.71
CA LEU A 135 -6.99 -2.03 16.60
C LEU A 135 -7.13 -1.22 15.31
N ILE A 136 -6.02 -1.00 14.61
CA ILE A 136 -5.97 -0.17 13.39
C ILE A 136 -5.40 -1.02 12.25
N ARG A 137 -6.20 -1.29 11.22
CA ARG A 137 -5.78 -2.02 10.03
C ARG A 137 -5.24 -1.04 8.98
N ALA A 138 -3.99 -0.61 9.14
CA ALA A 138 -3.34 0.33 8.19
C ALA A 138 -2.39 -0.34 7.19
N VAL A 139 -1.96 -1.58 7.48
CA VAL A 139 -0.97 -2.32 6.67
C VAL A 139 -1.50 -3.67 6.20
N ILE A 140 -2.80 -3.92 6.37
CA ILE A 140 -3.46 -5.14 5.89
C ILE A 140 -4.92 -4.85 5.53
N GLY A 141 -5.23 -4.82 4.24
CA GLY A 141 -6.56 -4.56 3.72
C GLY A 141 -7.53 -5.73 3.92
N SER A 142 -8.82 -5.42 3.91
CA SER A 142 -9.91 -6.42 3.89
C SER A 142 -10.47 -6.67 2.50
N ASN A 143 -10.19 -5.76 1.55
CA ASN A 143 -10.63 -5.82 0.17
C ASN A 143 -9.42 -6.01 -0.73
N GLY A 144 -9.54 -6.91 -1.72
CA GLY A 144 -8.50 -7.19 -2.69
C GLY A 144 -9.05 -7.12 -4.12
N ILE A 145 -8.22 -6.64 -5.03
CA ILE A 145 -8.42 -6.71 -6.47
C ILE A 145 -7.52 -7.82 -6.98
N GLU A 146 -8.11 -8.91 -7.46
CA GLU A 146 -7.36 -9.95 -8.16
C GLU A 146 -6.79 -9.35 -9.44
N HIS A 147 -5.48 -9.45 -9.62
CA HIS A 147 -4.86 -9.05 -10.87
C HIS A 147 -3.85 -10.10 -11.30
N TYR A 148 -3.81 -10.32 -12.62
CA TYR A 148 -2.94 -11.31 -13.22
C TYR A 148 -1.48 -10.91 -12.95
N GLU A 149 -0.63 -11.90 -12.62
CA GLU A 149 0.84 -11.80 -12.50
C GLU A 149 1.44 -11.60 -11.10
N ARG A 150 0.68 -11.64 -9.98
CA ARG A 150 1.28 -11.57 -8.63
C ARG A 150 0.70 -12.56 -7.61
N ASP A 151 1.52 -12.92 -6.64
CA ASP A 151 1.21 -13.89 -5.57
C ASP A 151 0.17 -13.38 -4.56
N TYR A 152 -0.03 -12.06 -4.49
CA TYR A 152 -0.98 -11.41 -3.59
C TYR A 152 -1.94 -10.50 -4.37
N PRO A 153 -3.24 -10.45 -3.99
CA PRO A 153 -4.16 -9.47 -4.55
C PRO A 153 -3.71 -8.06 -4.19
N LEU A 154 -4.04 -7.09 -5.05
CA LEU A 154 -3.83 -5.68 -4.74
C LEU A 154 -4.87 -5.27 -3.70
N LEU A 155 -4.44 -5.13 -2.45
CA LEU A 155 -5.33 -4.74 -1.37
C LEU A 155 -5.62 -3.24 -1.44
N TYR A 156 -6.76 -2.81 -0.92
CA TYR A 156 -7.11 -1.39 -0.90
C TYR A 156 -7.96 -0.97 0.29
N PHE A 157 -7.90 0.34 0.57
CA PHE A 157 -8.85 1.09 1.39
C PHE A 157 -9.49 2.18 0.54
N ASN A 158 -10.81 2.34 0.66
CA ASN A 158 -11.47 3.52 0.08
C ASN A 158 -11.15 4.79 0.88
N ASP A 159 -11.53 5.96 0.37
CA ASP A 159 -11.23 7.25 1.00
C ASP A 159 -11.88 7.42 2.39
N ASP A 160 -13.06 6.85 2.62
CA ASP A 160 -13.70 6.81 3.94
C ASP A 160 -12.89 5.99 4.96
N GLU A 161 -12.37 4.84 4.53
CA GLU A 161 -11.51 3.96 5.33
C GLU A 161 -10.17 4.62 5.62
N VAL A 162 -9.55 5.26 4.61
CA VAL A 162 -8.32 6.04 4.76
C VAL A 162 -8.51 7.16 5.80
N ARG A 163 -9.61 7.92 5.75
CA ARG A 163 -9.91 8.95 6.75
C ARG A 163 -10.02 8.39 8.17
N LYS A 164 -10.70 7.25 8.35
CA LYS A 164 -10.83 6.58 9.66
C LYS A 164 -9.48 6.10 10.17
N ILE A 165 -8.67 5.51 9.30
CA ILE A 165 -7.32 5.03 9.65
C ILE A 165 -6.44 6.23 10.04
N ALA A 166 -6.44 7.31 9.25
CA ALA A 166 -5.66 8.51 9.52
C ALA A 166 -6.01 9.14 10.88
N ASP A 167 -7.30 9.27 11.19
CA ASP A 167 -7.77 9.78 12.48
C ASP A 167 -7.32 8.85 13.63
N ALA A 168 -7.50 7.54 13.49
CA ALA A 168 -7.08 6.58 14.52
C ALA A 168 -5.56 6.59 14.75
N LEU A 169 -4.76 6.63 13.67
CA LEU A 169 -3.30 6.73 13.74
C LEU A 169 -2.86 8.03 14.43
N SER A 170 -3.51 9.16 14.15
CA SER A 170 -3.17 10.44 14.80
C SER A 170 -3.40 10.43 16.31
N ASN A 171 -4.35 9.61 16.78
CA ASN A 171 -4.68 9.44 18.19
C ASN A 171 -3.91 8.27 18.86
N PHE A 172 -3.18 7.48 18.09
CA PHE A 172 -2.45 6.31 18.57
C PHE A 172 -1.03 6.71 19.02
N SER A 173 -0.86 6.87 20.33
CA SER A 173 0.35 7.41 20.93
C SER A 173 1.43 6.35 21.16
N ILE A 174 2.69 6.79 21.33
CA ILE A 174 3.78 5.91 21.79
C ILE A 174 3.46 5.18 23.10
N GLU A 175 2.71 5.82 24.02
CA GLU A 175 2.25 5.16 25.26
C GLU A 175 1.29 4.00 24.99
N THR A 176 0.50 4.08 23.92
CA THR A 176 -0.39 2.99 23.50
C THR A 176 0.42 1.82 22.98
N ILE A 177 1.47 2.10 22.20
CA ILE A 177 2.45 1.10 21.74
C ILE A 177 3.13 0.42 22.94
N ARG A 178 3.63 1.19 23.91
CA ARG A 178 4.27 0.65 25.12
C ARG A 178 3.35 -0.28 25.89
N LYS A 179 2.09 0.11 26.12
CA LYS A 179 1.10 -0.74 26.78
C LYS A 179 0.88 -2.07 26.04
N ARG A 180 0.84 -2.05 24.71
CA ARG A 180 0.68 -3.24 23.88
C ARG A 180 1.90 -4.17 23.97
N LEU A 181 3.11 -3.61 23.98
CA LEU A 181 4.34 -4.39 24.17
C LEU A 181 4.38 -5.04 25.56
N GLN A 182 4.04 -4.27 26.60
CA GLN A 182 3.96 -4.76 27.98
C GLN A 182 2.94 -5.91 28.13
N PHE A 183 1.78 -5.82 27.45
CA PHE A 183 0.77 -6.89 27.45
C PHE A 183 1.33 -8.23 26.96
N ARG A 184 2.28 -8.22 26.01
CA ARG A 184 2.95 -9.42 25.47
C ARG A 184 4.30 -9.72 26.13
N SER A 185 4.70 -8.99 27.18
CA SER A 185 6.02 -9.09 27.82
C SER A 185 7.20 -8.87 26.85
N LEU A 186 7.04 -7.95 25.89
CA LEU A 186 8.07 -7.60 24.90
C LEU A 186 8.88 -6.37 25.35
N GLU A 187 10.17 -6.35 25.02
CA GLU A 187 11.07 -5.23 25.34
C GLU A 187 10.87 -4.05 24.36
N GLU A 188 10.78 -2.82 24.89
CA GLU A 188 10.54 -1.61 24.10
C GLU A 188 11.66 -1.29 23.10
N ASP A 189 12.91 -1.54 23.49
CA ASP A 189 14.10 -1.23 22.67
C ASP A 189 14.08 -1.97 21.32
N SER A 190 13.43 -3.14 21.28
CA SER A 190 13.25 -3.92 20.05
C SER A 190 12.34 -3.24 19.02
N TYR A 191 11.58 -2.20 19.41
CA TYR A 191 10.56 -1.56 18.58
C TYR A 191 10.78 -0.07 18.37
N HIS A 192 11.80 0.54 18.99
CA HIS A 192 12.05 1.97 18.87
C HIS A 192 12.27 2.43 17.41
N HIS A 193 13.06 1.66 16.65
CA HIS A 193 13.30 1.94 15.23
C HIS A 193 12.02 1.85 14.38
N LEU A 194 11.08 0.95 14.72
CA LEU A 194 9.80 0.84 13.99
C LEU A 194 8.95 2.09 14.18
N TYR A 195 9.03 2.74 15.33
CA TYR A 195 8.31 3.99 15.56
C TYR A 195 8.81 5.11 14.65
N GLU A 196 10.12 5.32 14.61
CA GLU A 196 10.72 6.42 13.85
C GLU A 196 10.68 6.18 12.33
N TYR A 197 11.07 4.99 11.89
CA TYR A 197 11.28 4.69 10.48
C TYR A 197 10.06 4.11 9.76
N ALA A 198 9.05 3.62 10.48
CA ALA A 198 7.89 2.99 9.86
C ALA A 198 6.57 3.66 10.29
N TYR A 199 6.32 3.80 11.60
CA TYR A 199 5.08 4.35 12.12
C TYR A 199 4.89 5.83 11.78
N ASN A 200 5.88 6.69 12.05
CA ASN A 200 5.75 8.12 11.77
C ASN A 200 5.56 8.43 10.27
N PRO A 201 6.31 7.81 9.34
CA PRO A 201 6.03 7.93 7.91
C PRO A 201 4.62 7.45 7.53
N LEU A 202 4.17 6.32 8.11
CA LEU A 202 2.83 5.78 7.89
C LEU A 202 1.74 6.78 8.30
N VAL A 203 1.85 7.36 9.50
CA VAL A 203 0.90 8.37 10.01
C VAL A 203 0.81 9.54 9.04
N ARG A 204 1.95 10.12 8.64
CA ARG A 204 1.99 11.27 7.73
C ARG A 204 1.39 10.94 6.37
N TYR A 205 1.70 9.75 5.85
CA TYR A 205 1.23 9.33 4.54
C TYR A 205 -0.29 9.11 4.52
N TYR A 206 -0.87 8.55 5.59
CA TYR A 206 -2.31 8.45 5.75
C TYR A 206 -2.99 9.80 5.96
N GLN A 207 -2.38 10.71 6.71
CA GLN A 207 -2.91 12.08 6.91
C GLN A 207 -2.97 12.84 5.59
N ASP A 208 -1.88 12.83 4.81
CA ASP A 208 -1.83 13.46 3.49
C ASP A 208 -2.88 12.86 2.53
N ALA A 209 -3.02 11.53 2.52
CA ALA A 209 -4.05 10.85 1.74
C ALA A 209 -5.47 11.27 2.17
N ALA A 210 -5.73 11.35 3.46
CA ALA A 210 -7.02 11.77 4.01
C ALA A 210 -7.35 13.23 3.67
N GLU A 211 -6.37 14.13 3.75
CA GLU A 211 -6.52 15.55 3.37
C GLU A 211 -6.85 15.72 1.88
N LYS A 212 -6.23 14.89 1.02
CA LYS A 212 -6.50 14.86 -0.42
C LYS A 212 -7.82 14.17 -0.79
N GLY A 213 -8.44 13.46 0.15
CA GLY A 213 -9.60 12.60 -0.13
C GLY A 213 -9.25 11.39 -1.00
N ASN A 214 -8.01 10.91 -0.91
CA ASN A 214 -7.51 9.77 -1.66
C ASN A 214 -7.85 8.45 -0.96
N ALA A 215 -8.03 7.43 -1.79
CA ALA A 215 -7.97 6.03 -1.39
C ALA A 215 -6.50 5.55 -1.31
N MET A 216 -6.30 4.31 -0.89
CA MET A 216 -4.97 3.72 -0.70
C MET A 216 -4.91 2.30 -1.26
N PHE A 217 -3.90 2.02 -2.08
CA PHE A 217 -3.50 0.68 -2.44
C PHE A 217 -2.39 0.16 -1.53
N LEU A 218 -2.46 -1.13 -1.21
CA LEU A 218 -1.49 -1.89 -0.43
C LEU A 218 -0.97 -3.02 -1.32
N HIS A 219 0.26 -2.86 -1.78
CA HIS A 219 0.88 -3.76 -2.74
C HIS A 219 1.99 -4.58 -2.07
N PHE A 220 1.75 -5.88 -1.95
CA PHE A 220 2.73 -6.84 -1.46
C PHE A 220 3.53 -7.42 -2.62
N SER A 221 4.87 -7.49 -2.48
CA SER A 221 5.79 -7.98 -3.52
C SER A 221 6.98 -8.75 -2.97
#